data_AF-A0A7C4YJ09-F1
#
_entry.id   AF-A0A7C4YJ09-F1
#
_cell.length_a   1.000
_cell.length_b   1.000
_cell.length_c   1.000
_cell.angle_alpha   90.00
_cell.angle_beta   90.00
_cell.angle_gamma   90.00
#
_symmetry.space_group_name_H-M   'P 1'
#
loop_
_entity.id
_entity.type
_entity.pdbx_description
1 polymer ?
#
loop_
_entity_poly.entity_id
_entity_poly.type
_entity_poly.pdbx_seq_one_letter_code
_entity_poly.pdbx_strand_id
1 'polypeptide(L)'
;MSENDAPLLPHGGYRKLRSYAIAEAVYDATVVFCRRFFADDRRMREQMIQAARSGVRNISEGSGAAATSRKSEMFLTNVARASLGDELLEDYRSFLLQNGMRVWPKDSREALAMRERLKHDRVEKLPPAPPGVIRLTGLAGLAEFVGKADPEIAANAMLCAINQAVYLLKRQIESQGRRFLEEGGFTEKLYRERLKARQRGKKSDKSDKSDKSDKSDKSDKSDS
;
A
#
# COMPACT_ATOMS: atom_id res chain seq x y z
N MET A 1 12.48 29.87 -3.37
CA MET A 1 12.69 28.41 -3.24
C MET A 1 11.43 27.76 -3.74
N SER A 2 11.48 27.06 -4.89
CA SER A 2 10.29 26.37 -5.42
C SER A 2 10.01 25.12 -4.57
N GLU A 3 8.76 24.71 -4.48
CA GLU A 3 8.27 23.55 -3.71
C GLU A 3 8.90 22.18 -4.08
N ASN A 4 9.84 22.14 -5.03
CA ASN A 4 10.50 20.93 -5.54
C ASN A 4 11.81 20.53 -4.84
N ASP A 5 12.25 21.25 -3.80
CA ASP A 5 13.56 21.04 -3.14
C ASP A 5 13.51 20.28 -1.80
N ALA A 6 12.37 19.69 -1.42
CA ALA A 6 12.32 18.86 -0.21
C ALA A 6 13.09 17.54 -0.43
N PRO A 7 14.01 17.12 0.47
CA PRO A 7 14.87 15.97 0.25
C PRO A 7 14.14 14.62 0.24
N LEU A 8 12.83 14.60 0.53
CA LEU A 8 12.00 13.43 0.69
C LEU A 8 12.09 12.47 -0.52
N LEU A 9 11.90 11.18 -0.24
CA LEU A 9 11.72 10.18 -1.29
C LEU A 9 10.26 10.21 -1.80
N PRO A 10 9.99 9.65 -3.00
CA PRO A 10 8.61 9.48 -3.49
C PRO A 10 7.73 8.71 -2.51
N HIS A 11 6.57 9.29 -2.14
CA HIS A 11 5.67 8.80 -1.09
C HIS A 11 4.20 9.24 -1.34
N GLY A 12 3.25 8.77 -0.52
CA GLY A 12 1.86 9.26 -0.49
C GLY A 12 0.91 8.81 -1.61
N GLY A 13 1.41 8.04 -2.61
CA GLY A 13 0.64 7.59 -3.78
C GLY A 13 -0.30 6.39 -3.56
N TYR A 14 -0.54 5.97 -2.31
CA TYR A 14 -1.24 4.72 -2.00
C TYR A 14 -2.66 4.61 -2.56
N ARG A 15 -3.39 5.72 -2.71
CA ARG A 15 -4.76 5.72 -3.27
C ARG A 15 -4.84 5.19 -4.70
N LYS A 16 -3.72 5.16 -5.42
CA LYS A 16 -3.62 4.60 -6.78
C LYS A 16 -3.30 3.10 -6.79
N LEU A 17 -3.03 2.49 -5.63
CA LEU A 17 -2.67 1.08 -5.54
C LEU A 17 -3.92 0.21 -5.56
N ARG A 18 -3.89 -0.84 -6.40
CA ARG A 18 -4.95 -1.85 -6.39
C ARG A 18 -5.04 -2.60 -5.07
N SER A 19 -3.91 -2.82 -4.38
CA SER A 19 -3.87 -3.41 -3.03
C SER A 19 -4.66 -2.57 -2.03
N TYR A 20 -4.53 -1.24 -2.09
CA TYR A 20 -5.27 -0.31 -1.24
C TYR A 20 -6.77 -0.36 -1.55
N ALA A 21 -7.16 -0.25 -2.82
CA ALA A 21 -8.58 -0.27 -3.21
C ALA A 21 -9.29 -1.58 -2.76
N ILE A 22 -8.64 -2.73 -2.92
CA ILE A 22 -9.21 -4.01 -2.47
C ILE A 22 -9.27 -4.08 -0.94
N ALA A 23 -8.22 -3.65 -0.24
CA ALA A 23 -8.21 -3.65 1.23
C ALA A 23 -9.31 -2.73 1.80
N GLU A 24 -9.55 -1.57 1.19
CA GLU A 24 -10.60 -0.63 1.59
C GLU A 24 -11.99 -1.25 1.40
N ALA A 25 -12.25 -1.86 0.24
CA ALA A 25 -13.50 -2.59 -0.01
C ALA A 25 -13.69 -3.79 0.95
N VAL A 26 -12.61 -4.50 1.29
CA VAL A 26 -12.62 -5.56 2.30
C VAL A 26 -13.00 -5.00 3.66
N TYR A 27 -12.42 -3.87 4.08
CA TYR A 27 -12.76 -3.24 5.35
C TYR A 27 -14.25 -2.89 5.46
N ASP A 28 -14.79 -2.20 4.45
CA ASP A 28 -16.20 -1.81 4.44
C ASP A 28 -17.12 -3.03 4.44
N ALA A 29 -16.79 -4.05 3.64
CA ALA A 29 -17.56 -5.29 3.60
C ALA A 29 -17.45 -6.11 4.89
N THR A 30 -16.31 -6.08 5.59
CA THR A 30 -16.15 -6.72 6.90
C THR A 30 -17.04 -6.05 7.95
N VAL A 31 -17.14 -4.72 7.95
CA VAL A 31 -18.08 -4.00 8.84
C VAL A 31 -19.51 -4.47 8.61
N VAL A 32 -19.93 -4.59 7.34
CA VAL A 32 -21.27 -5.10 6.99
C VAL A 32 -21.45 -6.56 7.41
N PHE A 33 -20.46 -7.41 7.12
CA PHE A 33 -20.48 -8.82 7.47
C PHE A 33 -20.64 -9.03 8.98
N CYS A 34 -19.82 -8.37 9.79
CA CYS A 34 -19.84 -8.56 11.23
C CYS A 34 -21.11 -7.99 11.88
N ARG A 35 -21.69 -6.91 11.34
CA ARG A 35 -23.00 -6.43 11.79
C ARG A 35 -24.11 -7.46 11.57
N ARG A 36 -23.99 -8.27 10.51
CA ARG A 36 -25.01 -9.26 10.12
C ARG A 36 -24.85 -10.60 10.85
N PHE A 37 -23.62 -11.10 10.93
CA PHE A 37 -23.36 -12.47 11.40
C PHE A 37 -22.74 -12.55 12.80
N PHE A 38 -22.28 -11.41 13.33
CA PHE A 38 -21.73 -11.29 14.69
C PHE A 38 -22.41 -10.13 15.43
N ALA A 39 -23.74 -10.01 15.29
CA ALA A 39 -24.52 -8.96 15.94
C ALA A 39 -24.42 -9.05 17.48
N ASP A 40 -24.45 -10.27 18.01
CA ASP A 40 -24.39 -10.53 19.45
C ASP A 40 -22.98 -10.87 19.95
N ASP A 41 -22.05 -11.23 19.05
CA ASP A 41 -20.64 -11.46 19.39
C ASP A 41 -19.81 -10.19 19.15
N ARG A 42 -19.85 -9.30 20.13
CA ARG A 42 -19.10 -8.04 20.10
C ARG A 42 -17.59 -8.27 19.95
N ARG A 43 -17.04 -9.28 20.63
CA ARG A 43 -15.59 -9.53 20.65
C ARG A 43 -15.11 -9.96 19.27
N MET A 44 -15.75 -10.95 18.67
CA MET A 44 -15.42 -11.41 17.32
C MET A 44 -15.58 -10.28 16.30
N ARG A 45 -16.67 -9.51 16.39
CA ARG A 45 -16.89 -8.34 15.53
C ARG A 45 -15.75 -7.32 15.64
N GLU A 46 -15.33 -6.96 16.85
CA GLU A 46 -14.25 -5.98 17.04
C GLU A 46 -12.90 -6.50 16.52
N GLN A 47 -12.60 -7.79 16.72
CA GLN A 47 -11.36 -8.42 16.23
C GLN A 47 -11.28 -8.41 14.71
N MET A 48 -12.32 -8.89 14.01
CA MET A 48 -12.34 -8.92 12.55
C MET A 48 -12.28 -7.50 11.95
N ILE A 49 -13.06 -6.55 12.49
CA ILE A 49 -13.06 -5.16 12.02
C ILE A 49 -11.67 -4.53 12.22
N GLN A 50 -11.01 -4.82 13.33
CA GLN A 50 -9.69 -4.29 13.62
C GLN A 50 -8.60 -4.89 12.73
N ALA A 51 -8.64 -6.19 12.43
CA ALA A 51 -7.73 -6.83 11.47
C ALA A 51 -7.88 -6.21 10.07
N ALA A 52 -9.12 -6.04 9.61
CA ALA A 52 -9.41 -5.39 8.33
C ALA A 52 -8.95 -3.92 8.30
N ARG A 53 -9.21 -3.16 9.37
CA ARG A 53 -8.76 -1.76 9.51
C ARG A 53 -7.24 -1.65 9.52
N SER A 54 -6.56 -2.55 10.24
CA SER A 54 -5.10 -2.63 10.29
C SER A 54 -4.52 -2.83 8.89
N GLY A 55 -5.12 -3.71 8.09
CA GLY A 55 -4.75 -3.92 6.69
C GLY A 55 -4.70 -2.62 5.87
N VAL A 56 -5.80 -1.86 5.86
CA VAL A 56 -5.90 -0.61 5.09
C VAL A 56 -4.96 0.48 5.62
N ARG A 57 -4.93 0.65 6.95
CA ARG A 57 -4.14 1.73 7.58
C ARG A 57 -2.66 1.56 7.36
N ASN A 58 -2.13 0.36 7.52
CA ASN A 58 -0.72 0.08 7.31
C ASN A 58 -0.28 0.31 5.85
N ILE A 59 -1.15 0.11 4.85
CA ILE A 59 -0.85 0.49 3.46
C ILE A 59 -0.68 2.01 3.33
N SER A 60 -1.60 2.78 3.91
CA SER A 60 -1.55 4.25 3.87
C SER A 60 -0.35 4.81 4.67
N GLU A 61 -0.11 4.29 5.86
CA GLU A 61 0.99 4.68 6.74
C GLU A 61 2.34 4.29 6.13
N GLY A 62 2.46 3.09 5.57
CA GLY A 62 3.65 2.64 4.85
C GLY A 62 4.00 3.56 3.69
N SER A 63 2.99 3.96 2.92
CA SER A 63 3.17 4.91 1.81
C SER A 63 3.57 6.31 2.29
N GLY A 64 3.14 6.76 3.47
CA GLY A 64 3.60 8.00 4.08
C GLY A 64 5.04 7.90 4.59
N ALA A 65 5.36 6.83 5.32
CA ALA A 65 6.68 6.56 5.88
C ALA A 65 7.78 6.44 4.81
N ALA A 66 7.41 6.05 3.59
CA ALA A 66 8.30 5.98 2.43
C ALA A 66 9.09 7.28 2.19
N ALA A 67 8.55 8.44 2.61
CA ALA A 67 9.19 9.74 2.47
C ALA A 67 10.60 9.79 3.09
N THR A 68 10.79 9.06 4.20
CA THR A 68 12.00 9.10 5.02
C THR A 68 12.56 7.70 5.33
N SER A 69 11.79 6.63 5.16
CA SER A 69 12.21 5.26 5.47
C SER A 69 11.53 4.21 4.58
N ARG A 70 12.30 3.69 3.61
CA ARG A 70 11.92 2.52 2.79
C ARG A 70 11.75 1.24 3.63
N LYS A 71 12.56 1.10 4.69
CA LYS A 71 12.44 -0.02 5.64
C LYS A 71 11.09 0.01 6.36
N SER A 72 10.66 1.18 6.82
CA SER A 72 9.35 1.35 7.46
C SER A 72 8.20 1.14 6.48
N GLU A 73 8.33 1.63 5.24
CA GLU A 73 7.38 1.36 4.17
C GLU A 73 7.18 -0.16 3.95
N MET A 74 8.26 -0.93 3.80
CA MET A 74 8.20 -2.38 3.64
C MET A 74 7.61 -3.08 4.87
N PHE A 75 8.03 -2.67 6.06
CA PHE A 75 7.55 -3.25 7.31
C PHE A 75 6.03 -3.08 7.45
N LEU A 76 5.52 -1.86 7.28
CA LEU A 76 4.09 -1.58 7.36
C LEU A 76 3.32 -2.31 6.25
N THR A 77 3.87 -2.39 5.03
CA THR A 77 3.26 -3.19 3.95
C THR A 77 3.17 -4.68 4.34
N ASN A 78 4.15 -5.22 5.06
CA ASN A 78 4.10 -6.59 5.58
C ASN A 78 3.12 -6.76 6.75
N VAL A 79 2.97 -5.77 7.63
CA VAL A 79 1.93 -5.76 8.67
C VAL A 79 0.55 -5.79 8.01
N ALA A 80 0.32 -4.98 6.97
CA ALA A 80 -0.93 -5.02 6.21
C ALA A 80 -1.21 -6.41 5.62
N ARG A 81 -0.18 -7.05 5.04
CA ARG A 81 -0.29 -8.42 4.49
C ARG A 81 -0.67 -9.42 5.58
N ALA A 82 -0.04 -9.34 6.75
CA ALA A 82 -0.29 -10.25 7.87
C ALA A 82 -1.70 -10.05 8.46
N SER A 83 -2.12 -8.81 8.74
CA SER A 83 -3.47 -8.56 9.27
C SER A 83 -4.59 -9.05 8.33
N LEU A 84 -4.39 -8.95 7.01
CA LEU A 84 -5.37 -9.47 6.05
C LEU A 84 -5.28 -10.99 5.87
N GLY A 85 -4.07 -11.52 5.67
CA GLY A 85 -3.86 -12.92 5.25
C GLY A 85 -3.75 -13.93 6.38
N ASP A 86 -3.22 -13.51 7.53
CA ASP A 86 -2.89 -14.40 8.63
C ASP A 86 -3.95 -14.28 9.77
N GLU A 87 -4.65 -13.14 9.86
CA GLU A 87 -5.75 -12.92 10.82
C GLU A 87 -7.12 -12.96 10.13
N LEU A 88 -7.48 -11.93 9.36
CA LEU A 88 -8.84 -11.75 8.84
C LEU A 88 -9.30 -12.92 7.94
N LEU A 89 -8.41 -13.44 7.08
CA LEU A 89 -8.70 -14.58 6.21
C LEU A 89 -9.08 -15.83 7.02
N GLU A 90 -8.39 -16.08 8.14
CA GLU A 90 -8.63 -17.22 9.01
C GLU A 90 -9.91 -17.05 9.84
N ASP A 91 -10.30 -15.83 10.18
CA ASP A 91 -11.62 -15.54 10.80
C ASP A 91 -12.77 -15.91 9.85
N TYR A 92 -12.67 -15.54 8.56
CA TYR A 92 -13.67 -15.94 7.56
C TYR A 92 -13.70 -17.45 7.29
N ARG A 93 -12.53 -18.10 7.29
CA ARG A 93 -12.44 -19.56 7.18
C ARG A 93 -13.12 -20.23 8.38
N SER A 94 -12.83 -19.75 9.58
CA SER A 94 -13.40 -20.24 10.83
C SER A 94 -14.91 -20.09 10.84
N PHE A 95 -15.43 -18.93 10.42
CA PHE A 95 -16.86 -18.70 10.27
C PHE A 95 -17.53 -19.74 9.36
N LEU A 96 -16.96 -20.02 8.19
CA LEU A 96 -17.50 -21.03 7.27
C LEU A 96 -17.53 -22.42 7.93
N LEU A 97 -16.39 -22.85 8.48
CA LEU A 97 -16.27 -24.19 9.06
C LEU A 97 -17.17 -24.40 10.28
N GLN A 98 -17.25 -23.43 11.19
CA GLN A 98 -18.05 -23.52 12.41
C GLN A 98 -19.56 -23.60 12.13
N ASN A 99 -20.01 -23.09 10.98
CA ASN A 99 -21.41 -23.13 10.56
C ASN A 99 -21.68 -24.25 9.55
N GLY A 100 -20.74 -25.18 9.33
CA GLY A 100 -20.91 -26.29 8.38
C GLY A 100 -20.98 -25.85 6.91
N MET A 101 -20.50 -24.65 6.59
CA MET A 101 -20.49 -24.09 5.25
C MET A 101 -19.21 -24.44 4.50
N ARG A 102 -19.33 -24.61 3.18
CA ARG A 102 -18.21 -25.02 2.35
C ARG A 102 -17.25 -23.86 2.12
N VAL A 103 -15.96 -24.11 2.39
CA VAL A 103 -14.87 -23.27 1.86
C VAL A 103 -14.61 -23.65 0.41
N TRP A 104 -14.68 -22.69 -0.50
CA TRP A 104 -14.46 -22.95 -1.91
C TRP A 104 -13.00 -23.34 -2.18
N PRO A 105 -12.75 -24.46 -2.87
CA PRO A 105 -11.41 -24.78 -3.36
C PRO A 105 -10.88 -23.66 -4.25
N LYS A 106 -9.57 -23.43 -4.20
CA LYS A 106 -8.94 -22.33 -4.93
C LYS A 106 -9.25 -22.36 -6.43
N ASP A 107 -9.43 -23.52 -7.05
CA ASP A 107 -9.65 -23.66 -8.50
C ASP A 107 -11.11 -24.00 -8.86
N SER A 108 -12.02 -23.88 -7.89
CA SER A 108 -13.46 -24.05 -8.16
C SER A 108 -13.97 -22.97 -9.12
N ARG A 109 -14.99 -23.33 -9.92
CA ARG A 109 -15.62 -22.42 -10.88
C ARG A 109 -16.16 -21.16 -10.19
N GLU A 110 -16.74 -21.32 -9.01
CA GLU A 110 -17.32 -20.24 -8.20
C GLU A 110 -16.23 -19.29 -7.69
N ALA A 111 -15.12 -19.80 -7.16
CA ALA A 111 -13.99 -18.98 -6.73
C ALA A 111 -13.33 -18.23 -7.90
N LEU A 112 -13.15 -18.90 -9.04
CA LEU A 112 -12.61 -18.27 -10.25
C LEU A 112 -13.51 -17.15 -10.76
N ALA A 113 -14.82 -17.39 -10.86
CA ALA A 113 -15.78 -16.39 -11.29
C ALA A 113 -15.87 -15.20 -10.33
N MET A 114 -15.81 -15.44 -9.01
CA MET A 114 -15.80 -14.39 -8.00
C MET A 114 -14.54 -13.53 -8.10
N ARG A 115 -13.36 -14.17 -8.17
CA ARG A 115 -12.09 -13.46 -8.33
C ARG A 115 -12.03 -12.64 -9.60
N GLU A 116 -12.59 -13.14 -10.70
CA GLU A 116 -12.63 -12.38 -11.94
C GLU A 116 -13.46 -11.10 -11.78
N ARG A 117 -14.64 -11.17 -11.16
CA ARG A 117 -15.46 -9.97 -10.89
C ARG A 117 -14.74 -8.96 -10.02
N LEU A 118 -14.04 -9.42 -8.98
CA LEU A 118 -13.30 -8.56 -8.03
C LEU A 118 -12.09 -7.84 -8.65
N LYS A 119 -11.59 -8.29 -9.82
CA LYS A 119 -10.52 -7.58 -10.54
C LYS A 119 -10.97 -6.24 -11.12
N HIS A 120 -12.28 -6.06 -11.33
CA HIS A 120 -12.86 -4.86 -11.92
C HIS A 120 -13.56 -4.05 -10.83
N ASP A 121 -13.50 -2.71 -10.90
CA ASP A 121 -14.25 -1.85 -9.98
C ASP A 121 -15.75 -2.02 -10.16
N ARG A 122 -16.16 -2.08 -11.43
CA ARG A 122 -17.51 -2.39 -11.87
C ARG A 122 -17.45 -3.28 -13.11
N VAL A 123 -18.37 -4.23 -13.20
CA VAL A 123 -18.57 -5.08 -14.37
C VAL A 123 -19.86 -4.62 -15.04
N GLU A 124 -19.72 -3.87 -16.14
CA GLU A 124 -20.83 -3.17 -16.78
C GLU A 124 -21.79 -4.11 -17.53
N LYS A 125 -21.27 -5.18 -18.14
CA LYS A 125 -22.04 -6.10 -19.00
C LYS A 125 -22.25 -7.44 -18.32
N LEU A 126 -22.95 -7.44 -17.19
CA LEU A 126 -23.42 -8.68 -16.60
C LEU A 126 -24.79 -9.04 -17.20
N PRO A 127 -25.02 -10.30 -17.59
CA PRO A 127 -26.37 -10.74 -17.89
C PRO A 127 -27.27 -10.53 -16.66
N PRO A 128 -28.60 -10.48 -16.83
CA PRO A 128 -29.51 -10.45 -15.70
C PRO A 128 -29.19 -11.60 -14.72
N ALA A 129 -29.27 -11.32 -13.42
CA ALA A 129 -29.24 -12.38 -12.44
C ALA A 129 -30.58 -13.12 -12.48
N PRO A 130 -30.63 -14.45 -12.30
CA PRO A 130 -31.88 -15.14 -12.08
C PRO A 130 -32.64 -14.52 -10.89
N PRO A 131 -33.98 -14.59 -10.87
CA PRO A 131 -34.77 -14.09 -9.73
C PRO A 131 -34.25 -14.64 -8.41
N GLY A 132 -34.05 -13.76 -7.43
CA GLY A 132 -33.53 -14.10 -6.09
C GLY A 132 -32.01 -14.28 -5.99
N VAL A 133 -31.26 -14.24 -7.10
CA VAL A 133 -29.79 -14.37 -7.06
C VAL A 133 -29.13 -13.01 -6.90
N ILE A 134 -28.47 -12.82 -5.76
CA ILE A 134 -27.60 -11.67 -5.53
C ILE A 134 -26.28 -11.89 -6.28
N ARG A 135 -25.89 -10.92 -7.11
CA ARG A 135 -24.71 -11.02 -7.99
C ARG A 135 -23.75 -9.88 -7.73
N LEU A 136 -22.49 -10.20 -7.48
CA LEU A 136 -21.43 -9.20 -7.33
C LEU A 136 -21.20 -8.48 -8.67
N THR A 137 -21.24 -7.14 -8.63
CA THR A 137 -21.13 -6.24 -9.78
C THR A 137 -19.74 -5.63 -9.93
N GLY A 138 -18.75 -6.09 -9.17
CA GLY A 138 -17.39 -5.57 -9.12
C GLY A 138 -16.96 -5.28 -7.69
N LEU A 139 -15.72 -4.81 -7.52
CA LEU A 139 -15.15 -4.51 -6.21
C LEU A 139 -15.95 -3.45 -5.45
N ALA A 140 -16.42 -2.39 -6.13
CA ALA A 140 -17.19 -1.31 -5.49
C ALA A 140 -18.53 -1.80 -4.90
N GLY A 141 -19.07 -2.91 -5.41
CA GLY A 141 -20.31 -3.51 -4.91
C GLY A 141 -20.12 -4.55 -3.81
N LEU A 142 -18.89 -4.77 -3.32
CA LEU A 142 -18.60 -5.87 -2.39
C LEU A 142 -19.37 -5.77 -1.07
N ALA A 143 -19.41 -4.59 -0.45
CA ALA A 143 -20.13 -4.41 0.81
C ALA A 143 -21.66 -4.61 0.65
N GLU A 144 -22.24 -4.07 -0.43
CA GLU A 144 -23.66 -4.28 -0.75
C GLU A 144 -23.96 -5.77 -1.00
N PHE A 145 -23.10 -6.43 -1.76
CA PHE A 145 -23.20 -7.87 -2.05
C PHE A 145 -23.18 -8.69 -0.77
N VAL A 146 -22.21 -8.45 0.11
CA VAL A 146 -22.06 -9.12 1.42
C VAL A 146 -23.27 -8.87 2.33
N GLY A 147 -23.88 -7.69 2.24
CA GLY A 147 -25.09 -7.37 2.99
C GLY A 147 -26.32 -8.19 2.59
N LYS A 148 -26.34 -8.74 1.37
CA LYS A 148 -27.53 -9.40 0.79
C LYS A 148 -27.34 -10.88 0.47
N ALA A 149 -26.14 -11.32 0.11
CA ALA A 149 -25.85 -12.69 -0.30
C ALA A 149 -25.99 -13.69 0.86
N ASP A 150 -26.16 -14.98 0.56
CA ASP A 150 -26.18 -16.03 1.58
C ASP A 150 -24.85 -16.08 2.36
N PRO A 151 -24.83 -16.55 3.61
CA PRO A 151 -23.66 -16.48 4.47
C PRO A 151 -22.43 -17.17 3.87
N GLU A 152 -22.62 -18.34 3.24
CA GLU A 152 -21.54 -19.09 2.59
C GLU A 152 -20.94 -18.29 1.42
N ILE A 153 -21.80 -17.71 0.58
CA ILE A 153 -21.39 -16.95 -0.60
C ILE A 153 -20.68 -15.66 -0.17
N ALA A 154 -21.23 -14.97 0.83
CA ALA A 154 -20.66 -13.73 1.36
C ALA A 154 -19.25 -13.98 1.93
N ALA A 155 -19.09 -15.00 2.79
CA ALA A 155 -17.80 -15.31 3.40
C ALA A 155 -16.77 -15.78 2.35
N ASN A 156 -17.16 -16.61 1.38
CA ASN A 156 -16.26 -17.02 0.30
C ASN A 156 -15.87 -15.87 -0.64
N ALA A 157 -16.77 -14.89 -0.86
CA ALA A 157 -16.42 -13.66 -1.59
C ALA A 157 -15.36 -12.85 -0.84
N MET A 158 -15.49 -12.74 0.49
CA MET A 158 -14.48 -12.10 1.34
C MET A 158 -13.14 -12.84 1.27
N LEU A 159 -13.12 -14.18 1.36
CA LEU A 159 -11.90 -14.96 1.16
C LEU A 159 -11.25 -14.68 -0.20
N CYS A 160 -12.03 -14.56 -1.27
CA CYS A 160 -11.50 -14.23 -2.60
C CYS A 160 -10.87 -12.84 -2.65
N ALA A 161 -11.54 -11.82 -2.11
CA ALA A 161 -11.05 -10.44 -2.08
C ALA A 161 -9.78 -10.30 -1.22
N ILE A 162 -9.78 -10.91 -0.03
CA ILE A 162 -8.62 -10.90 0.88
C ILE A 162 -7.42 -11.58 0.23
N ASN A 163 -7.59 -12.75 -0.38
CA ASN A 163 -6.50 -13.41 -1.09
C ASN A 163 -5.89 -12.54 -2.22
N GLN A 164 -6.73 -11.79 -2.96
CA GLN A 164 -6.24 -10.86 -3.98
C GLN A 164 -5.44 -9.70 -3.37
N ALA A 165 -5.91 -9.12 -2.27
CA ALA A 165 -5.18 -8.08 -1.55
C ALA A 165 -3.83 -8.60 -1.05
N VAL A 166 -3.81 -9.77 -0.40
CA VAL A 166 -2.60 -10.41 0.14
C VAL A 166 -1.59 -10.71 -0.98
N TYR A 167 -2.04 -11.22 -2.12
CA TYR A 167 -1.19 -11.45 -3.28
C TYR A 167 -0.54 -10.16 -3.79
N LEU A 168 -1.32 -9.09 -3.92
CA LEU A 168 -0.80 -7.79 -4.37
C LEU A 168 0.16 -7.17 -3.36
N LEU A 169 -0.13 -7.29 -2.07
CA LEU A 169 0.76 -6.80 -1.00
C LEU A 169 2.09 -7.54 -0.99
N LYS A 170 2.09 -8.87 -1.20
CA LYS A 170 3.33 -9.63 -1.35
C LYS A 170 4.18 -9.10 -2.51
N ARG A 171 3.57 -8.91 -3.69
CA ARG A 171 4.27 -8.34 -4.86
C ARG A 171 4.75 -6.91 -4.62
N GLN A 172 4.00 -6.13 -3.86
CA GLN A 172 4.37 -4.78 -3.48
C GLN A 172 5.62 -4.78 -2.59
N ILE A 173 5.70 -5.66 -1.58
CA ILE A 173 6.89 -5.83 -0.72
C ILE A 173 8.12 -6.21 -1.55
N GLU A 174 7.98 -7.18 -2.46
CA GLU A 174 9.05 -7.58 -3.36
C GLU A 174 9.53 -6.40 -4.24
N SER A 175 8.60 -5.58 -4.73
CA SER A 175 8.93 -4.39 -5.52
C SER A 175 9.61 -3.30 -4.69
N GLN A 176 9.16 -3.07 -3.47
CA GLN A 176 9.79 -2.12 -2.54
C GLN A 176 11.21 -2.57 -2.18
N GLY A 177 11.42 -3.88 -1.97
CA GLY A 177 12.73 -4.47 -1.73
C GLY A 177 13.70 -4.28 -2.90
N ARG A 178 13.26 -4.55 -4.13
CA ARG A 178 14.08 -4.27 -5.33
C ARG A 178 14.49 -2.80 -5.43
N ARG A 179 13.52 -1.89 -5.26
CA ARG A 179 13.79 -0.44 -5.26
C ARG A 179 14.77 -0.02 -4.16
N PHE A 180 14.68 -0.63 -2.98
CA PHE A 180 15.62 -0.33 -1.90
C PHE A 180 17.05 -0.72 -2.27
N LEU A 181 17.25 -1.88 -2.91
CA LEU A 181 18.55 -2.33 -3.40
C LEU A 181 19.11 -1.46 -4.53
N GLU A 182 18.24 -0.96 -5.42
CA GLU A 182 18.64 -0.13 -6.57
C GLU A 182 18.89 1.34 -6.22
N GLU A 183 17.99 1.97 -5.46
CA GLU A 183 18.01 3.42 -5.20
C GLU A 183 18.79 3.77 -3.91
N GLY A 184 18.85 2.84 -2.95
CA GLY A 184 19.35 3.07 -1.59
C GLY A 184 18.33 3.76 -0.67
N GLY A 185 18.74 4.03 0.56
CA GLY A 185 17.89 4.68 1.59
C GLY A 185 17.91 6.22 1.57
N PHE A 186 17.00 6.82 2.34
CA PHE A 186 16.94 8.28 2.52
C PHE A 186 18.23 8.85 3.13
N THR A 187 18.80 8.18 4.15
CA THR A 187 20.08 8.57 4.77
C THR A 187 21.23 8.58 3.77
N GLU A 188 21.28 7.59 2.87
CA GLU A 188 22.29 7.54 1.82
C GLU A 188 22.10 8.68 0.81
N LYS A 189 20.86 9.00 0.42
CA LYS A 189 20.56 10.16 -0.43
C LYS A 189 21.04 11.46 0.22
N LEU A 190 20.70 11.69 1.50
CA LEU A 190 21.16 12.87 2.24
C LEU A 190 22.69 12.94 2.35
N TYR A 191 23.35 11.80 2.57
CA TYR A 191 24.80 11.73 2.61
C TYR A 191 25.43 12.10 1.26
N ARG A 192 24.91 11.56 0.14
CA ARG A 192 25.35 11.91 -1.22
C ARG A 192 25.17 13.40 -1.51
N GLU A 193 24.02 13.99 -1.16
CA GLU A 193 23.78 15.43 -1.33
C GLU A 193 24.70 16.30 -0.48
N ARG A 194 24.98 15.90 0.77
CA ARG A 194 25.96 16.57 1.64
C ARG A 194 27.36 16.56 1.05
N LEU A 195 27.78 15.44 0.46
CA LEU A 195 29.09 15.35 -0.22
C LEU A 195 29.16 16.28 -1.44
N LYS A 196 28.11 16.34 -2.26
CA LYS A 196 28.04 17.26 -3.41
C LYS A 196 28.10 18.72 -2.98
N ALA A 197 27.37 19.11 -1.94
CA ALA A 197 27.40 20.47 -1.40
C ALA A 197 28.81 20.88 -0.91
N ARG A 198 29.50 19.97 -0.20
CA ARG A 198 30.89 20.19 0.25
C ARG A 198 31.87 20.36 -0.92
N GLN A 199 31.69 19.60 -2.01
CA GLN A 199 32.53 19.73 -3.20
C GLN A 199 32.28 21.04 -3.95
N ARG A 200 31.03 21.52 -4.00
CA ARG A 200 30.69 22.82 -4.60
C ARG A 200 31.30 23.99 -3.81
N GLY A 201 31.19 23.99 -2.48
CA GLY A 201 31.80 25.02 -1.63
C GLY A 201 33.33 25.07 -1.73
N LYS A 202 33.99 23.91 -1.87
CA LYS A 202 35.44 23.86 -2.12
C LYS A 202 35.87 24.37 -3.50
N LYS A 203 34.98 24.37 -4.50
CA LYS A 203 35.27 24.92 -5.84
C LYS A 203 35.13 26.44 -5.87
N SER A 204 34.13 27.01 -5.19
CA SER A 204 33.98 28.47 -5.07
C SER A 204 35.11 29.13 -4.26
N ASP A 205 35.58 28.49 -3.18
CA ASP A 205 36.71 29.00 -2.38
C ASP A 205 38.05 29.00 -3.14
N LYS A 206 38.18 28.17 -4.19
CA LYS A 206 39.38 28.12 -5.04
C LYS A 206 39.36 29.14 -6.17
N SER A 207 38.21 29.50 -6.72
CA SER A 207 38.10 30.58 -7.72
C SER A 207 38.32 31.97 -7.10
N ASP A 208 37.92 32.18 -5.84
CA ASP A 208 38.14 33.47 -5.15
C ASP A 208 39.62 33.70 -4.76
N LYS A 209 40.46 32.66 -4.76
CA LYS A 209 41.89 32.77 -4.46
C LYS A 209 42.77 33.07 -5.68
N SER A 210 42.28 32.83 -6.90
CA SER A 210 43.02 33.14 -8.13
C SER A 210 42.94 34.60 -8.57
N ASP A 211 41.98 35.38 -8.07
CA ASP A 211 41.81 36.80 -8.42
C ASP A 211 42.64 37.78 -7.56
N LYS A 212 43.43 37.30 -6.59
CA LYS A 212 44.20 38.15 -5.66
C LYS A 212 45.69 38.29 -5.96
N SER A 213 46.18 37.80 -7.10
CA SER A 213 47.61 37.85 -7.45
C SER A 213 47.90 38.64 -8.72
N ASP A 214 47.41 39.87 -8.82
CA ASP A 214 47.79 40.77 -9.92
C ASP A 214 47.77 42.27 -9.52
N LYS A 215 48.52 42.62 -8.46
CA LYS A 215 48.98 44.01 -8.21
C LYS A 215 50.31 43.99 -7.47
N SER A 216 51.40 43.94 -8.22
CA SER A 216 52.70 44.45 -7.77
C SER A 216 53.16 45.51 -8.77
N ASP A 217 52.88 46.77 -8.42
CA ASP A 217 53.34 47.97 -9.10
C ASP A 217 54.86 48.01 -9.14
N LYS A 218 55.40 48.27 -10.33
CA LYS A 218 56.79 48.65 -10.57
C LYS A 218 57.04 50.03 -9.97
N SER A 219 58.02 50.14 -9.09
CA SER A 219 58.65 51.42 -8.75
C SER A 219 60.10 51.38 -9.24
N ASP A 220 60.31 51.87 -10.47
CA ASP A 220 61.63 52.29 -10.93
C ASP A 220 61.92 53.67 -10.33
N LYS A 221 62.95 53.75 -9.49
CA LYS A 221 63.65 54.99 -9.15
C LYS A 221 65.13 54.77 -9.45
N SER A 222 65.58 55.38 -10.54
CA SER A 222 66.99 55.58 -10.87
C SER A 222 67.49 56.85 -10.17
N ASP A 223 68.47 56.71 -9.29
CA ASP A 223 69.30 57.79 -8.77
C ASP A 223 70.57 57.93 -9.64
N SER A 224 70.96 59.20 -9.85
CA SER A 224 72.26 59.74 -10.29
C SER A 224 72.65 59.65 -11.77
#